data_AF-A0A957IKH2-F1
#
_entry.id   AF-A0A957IKH2-F1
#
_cell.length_a   1.000
_cell.length_b   1.000
_cell.length_c   1.000
_cell.angle_alpha   90.00
_cell.angle_beta   90.00
_cell.angle_gamma   90.00
#
_symmetry.space_group_name_H-M   'P 1'
#
loop_
_entity.id
_entity.type
_entity.pdbx_description
1 polymer ?
#
loop_
_entity_poly.entity_id
_entity_poly.type
_entity_poly.pdbx_seq_one_letter_code
_entity_poly.pdbx_strand_id
1 'polypeptide(L)' 'TDEFGNPLPYAIKVVTFELEGEAELIGENPFPLVGGQAALYLKAGHKPGPVIVRAYAPELPGAEVSVQIVPASG' A
#
# COMPACT_ATOMS: atom_id res chain seq x y z
N THR A 1 -10.30 3.48 -8.91
CA THR A 1 -11.73 3.76 -8.69
C THR A 1 -12.30 4.42 -9.92
N ASP A 2 -13.61 4.48 -10.09
CA ASP A 2 -14.22 5.36 -11.09
C ASP A 2 -14.08 6.85 -10.68
N GLU A 3 -14.62 7.74 -11.50
CA GLU A 3 -14.64 9.19 -11.25
C GLU A 3 -15.45 9.60 -10.00
N PHE A 4 -16.23 8.69 -9.43
CA PHE A 4 -17.03 8.88 -8.22
C PHE A 4 -16.43 8.19 -6.98
N GLY A 5 -15.26 7.57 -7.11
CA GLY A 5 -14.58 6.89 -6.01
C GLY A 5 -15.05 5.45 -5.74
N ASN A 6 -15.89 4.87 -6.59
CA ASN A 6 -16.35 3.49 -6.41
C ASN A 6 -15.24 2.48 -6.78
N PRO A 7 -15.15 1.33 -6.08
CA PRO A 7 -14.36 0.19 -6.53
C PRO A 7 -14.84 -0.32 -7.89
N LEU A 8 -13.92 -0.83 -8.71
CA LEU A 8 -14.23 -1.44 -10.02
C LEU A 8 -14.20 -2.98 -9.86
N PRO A 9 -15.36 -3.67 -9.67
CA PRO A 9 -15.38 -5.05 -9.17
C PRO A 9 -14.76 -6.08 -10.12
N TYR A 10 -14.75 -5.77 -11.42
CA TYR A 10 -14.20 -6.64 -12.48
C TYR A 10 -12.81 -6.19 -12.95
N ALA A 11 -12.24 -5.13 -12.36
CA ALA A 11 -10.90 -4.71 -12.70
C ALA A 11 -9.90 -5.69 -12.08
N ILE A 12 -9.22 -6.45 -12.94
CA ILE A 12 -8.04 -7.23 -12.59
C ILE A 12 -6.85 -6.35 -12.96
N LYS A 13 -6.24 -5.71 -11.96
CA LYS A 13 -5.02 -4.92 -12.12
C LYS A 13 -3.95 -5.45 -11.17
N VAL A 14 -2.71 -5.43 -11.63
CA VAL A 14 -1.54 -5.74 -10.82
C VAL A 14 -1.02 -4.43 -10.26
N VAL A 15 -0.87 -4.36 -8.94
CA VAL A 15 -0.37 -3.18 -8.22
C VAL A 15 1.02 -3.48 -7.68
N THR A 16 1.97 -2.60 -7.98
CA THR A 16 3.32 -2.64 -7.40
C THR A 16 3.37 -1.66 -6.24
N PHE A 17 3.99 -2.07 -5.14
CA PHE A 17 4.20 -1.24 -3.97
C PHE A 17 5.68 -0.90 -3.77
N GLU A 18 5.97 0.32 -3.38
CA GLU A 18 7.29 0.76 -2.91
C GLU A 18 7.18 1.28 -1.48
N LEU A 19 8.25 1.08 -0.71
CA LEU A 19 8.29 1.42 0.70
C LEU A 19 9.56 2.22 1.01
N GLU A 20 9.40 3.36 1.65
CA GLU A 20 10.50 4.14 2.23
C GLU A 20 10.28 4.28 3.75
N GLY A 21 11.35 4.14 4.53
CA GLY A 21 11.29 4.17 5.99
C GLY A 21 11.61 2.81 6.61
N GLU A 22 11.51 2.74 7.93
CA GLU A 22 12.00 1.59 8.70
C GLU A 22 10.87 0.55 8.90
N ALA A 23 10.40 -0.01 7.80
CA ALA A 23 9.39 -1.05 7.79
C ALA A 23 9.66 -2.06 6.66
N GLU A 24 8.98 -3.20 6.74
CA GLU A 24 9.00 -4.25 5.72
C GLU A 24 7.57 -4.51 5.23
N LEU A 25 7.40 -4.64 3.91
CA LEU A 25 6.14 -5.06 3.32
C LEU A 25 5.98 -6.57 3.48
N ILE A 26 4.92 -7.02 4.17
CA ILE A 26 4.54 -8.43 4.26
C ILE A 26 3.43 -8.70 3.25
N GLY A 27 3.72 -9.61 2.31
CA GLY A 27 2.80 -10.06 1.28
C GLY A 27 3.49 -10.19 -0.07
N GLU A 28 2.71 -10.51 -1.11
CA GLU A 28 3.19 -10.53 -2.48
C GLU A 28 3.35 -9.10 -3.02
N ASN A 29 4.41 -8.87 -3.78
CA ASN A 29 4.64 -7.62 -4.49
C ASN A 29 5.39 -7.94 -5.80
N PRO A 30 4.77 -7.73 -6.97
CA PRO A 30 3.49 -7.06 -7.19
C PRO A 30 2.26 -7.89 -6.78
N PHE A 31 1.15 -7.22 -6.44
CA PHE A 31 -0.06 -7.81 -5.88
C PHE A 31 -1.25 -7.72 -6.85
N PRO A 32 -1.96 -8.83 -7.16
CA PRO A 32 -3.15 -8.80 -8.01
C PRO A 32 -4.40 -8.31 -7.24
N LEU A 33 -5.08 -7.28 -7.74
CA LEU A 33 -6.40 -6.88 -7.25
C LEU A 33 -7.45 -7.89 -7.72
N VAL A 34 -8.03 -8.63 -6.77
CA VAL A 34 -9.18 -9.52 -7.02
C VAL A 34 -10.42 -8.86 -6.42
N GLY A 35 -11.43 -8.58 -7.25
CA GLY A 35 -12.61 -7.82 -6.81
C GLY A 35 -12.38 -6.32 -6.65
N GLY A 36 -11.29 -5.79 -7.22
CA GLY A 36 -10.97 -4.35 -7.21
C GLY A 36 -10.34 -3.82 -5.92
N GLN A 37 -9.96 -4.69 -4.98
CA GLN A 37 -9.34 -4.33 -3.70
C GLN A 37 -8.21 -5.30 -3.32
N ALA A 38 -7.29 -4.83 -2.47
CA ALA A 38 -6.25 -5.63 -1.84
C ALA A 38 -5.90 -5.05 -0.48
N ALA A 39 -5.27 -5.87 0.36
CA ALA A 39 -4.67 -5.47 1.62
C ALA A 39 -3.30 -6.12 1.77
N LEU A 40 -2.37 -5.41 2.39
CA LEU A 40 -1.01 -5.81 2.70
C LEU A 40 -0.75 -5.49 4.17
N TYR A 41 0.23 -6.14 4.78
CA TYR A 41 0.69 -5.78 6.11
C TYR A 41 2.03 -5.05 6.03
N LEU A 42 2.23 -4.08 6.93
CA LEU A 42 3.53 -3.47 7.19
C LEU A 42 4.04 -3.98 8.53
N LYS A 43 5.26 -4.51 8.53
CA LYS A 43 5.99 -4.79 9.77
C LYS A 43 6.84 -3.58 10.11
N ALA A 44 6.48 -2.89 11.18
CA ALA A 44 7.32 -1.83 11.72
C ALA A 44 8.65 -2.41 12.20
N GLY A 45 9.76 -1.71 11.97
CA GLY A 45 11.01 -2.02 12.62
C GLY A 45 11.12 -1.33 14.00
N HIS A 46 12.36 -1.05 14.41
CA HIS A 46 12.71 -0.55 15.74
C HIS A 46 12.84 0.97 15.85
N LYS A 47 12.90 1.72 14.75
CA LYS A 47 13.13 3.16 14.76
C LYS A 47 11.81 3.91 14.52
N PRO A 48 11.37 4.76 15.47
CA PRO A 48 10.25 5.66 15.23
C PRO A 48 10.53 6.58 14.03
N GLY A 49 9.50 6.82 13.22
CA GLY A 49 9.65 7.62 12.02
C GLY A 49 8.51 7.40 11.02
N PRO A 50 8.42 8.27 10.00
CA PRO A 50 7.48 8.08 8.92
C PRO A 50 7.89 6.88 8.05
N VAL A 51 6.88 6.15 7.60
CA VAL A 51 6.96 5.16 6.54
C VAL A 51 6.07 5.64 5.41
N ILE A 52 6.62 5.75 4.21
CA ILE A 52 5.89 6.16 3.01
C ILE A 52 5.65 4.91 2.17
N VAL A 53 4.38 4.65 1.85
CA VAL A 53 3.98 3.59 0.93
C VAL A 53 3.49 4.22 -0.35
N ARG A 54 4.05 3.81 -1.49
CA ARG A 54 3.58 4.20 -2.81
C ARG A 54 3.00 3.00 -3.54
N ALA A 55 1.91 3.22 -4.26
CA ALA A 55 1.23 2.21 -5.05
C ALA A 55 1.15 2.66 -6.51
N TYR A 56 1.47 1.74 -7.43
CA TYR A 56 1.49 1.98 -8.86
C TYR A 56 0.76 0.87 -9.60
N ALA A 57 -0.02 1.24 -10.61
CA ALA A 57 -0.65 0.31 -11.52
C ALA A 57 -0.72 0.91 -12.92
N PRO A 58 -0.68 0.10 -13.99
CA PRO A 58 -0.86 0.61 -15.35
C PRO A 58 -2.16 1.40 -15.50
N GLU A 59 -2.04 2.56 -16.16
CA GLU A 59 -3.17 3.45 -16.52
C GLU A 59 -3.90 4.08 -15.32
N LEU A 60 -3.32 4.01 -14.13
CA LEU A 60 -3.83 4.69 -12.95
C LEU A 60 -2.78 5.68 -12.44
N PRO A 61 -3.18 6.86 -11.93
CA PRO A 61 -2.28 7.70 -11.17
C PRO A 61 -1.71 6.93 -9.97
N GLY A 62 -0.43 7.17 -9.66
CA GLY A 62 0.16 6.64 -8.44
C GLY A 62 -0.54 7.19 -7.19
N ALA A 63 -0.54 6.40 -6.12
CA ALA A 63 -1.08 6.80 -4.82
C ALA A 63 0.00 6.69 -3.74
N GLU A 64 -0.08 7.55 -2.74
CA GLU A 64 0.86 7.59 -1.61
C GLU A 64 0.09 7.68 -0.29
N VAL A 65 0.58 6.98 0.73
CA VAL A 65 0.16 7.17 2.12
C VAL A 65 1.37 7.18 3.04
N SER A 66 1.30 7.98 4.11
CA SER A 66 2.30 7.99 5.18
C SER A 66 1.72 7.37 6.45
N VAL A 67 2.48 6.47 7.07
CA VAL A 67 2.17 5.84 8.35
C VAL A 67 3.29 6.16 9.33
N GLN A 68 2.94 6.54 10.56
CA GLN A 68 3.94 6.86 11.58
C GLN A 68 4.23 5.63 12.46
N ILE A 69 5.48 5.19 12.49
CA ILE A 69 5.96 4.29 13.55
C ILE A 69 6.15 5.13 14.81
N VAL A 70 5.38 4.79 15.84
CA VAL A 70 5.49 5.40 17.16
C VAL A 70 6.23 4.47 18.12
N PRO A 71 6.90 5.00 19.16
CA PRO A 71 7.45 4.16 20.21
C PRO A 71 6.38 3.25 20.80
N ALA A 72 6.76 2.03 21.17
CA ALA A 72 5.88 1.16 21.94
C ALA A 72 5.46 1.89 23.22
N SER A 73 4.15 1.97 23.45
CA SER A 73 3.63 2.46 24.72
C SER A 73 3.96 1.41 25.78
N GLY A 74 4.80 1.79 26.74
CA GLY A 74 5.12 0.96 27.91
C GLY A 74 3.98 0.88 28.91
#